data_AF-A0A8J7E8G9-F1
#
_entry.id   AF-A0A8J7E8G9-F1
#
_cell.length_a   1.000
_cell.length_b   1.000
_cell.length_c   1.000
_cell.angle_alpha   90.00
_cell.angle_beta   90.00
_cell.angle_gamma   90.00
#
_symmetry.space_group_name_H-M   'P 1'
#
loop_
_entity.id
_entity.type
_entity.pdbx_description
1 polymer ?
#
loop_
_entity_poly.entity_id
_entity_poly.type
_entity_poly.pdbx_seq_one_letter_code
_entity_poly.pdbx_strand_id
1 'polypeptide(L)'
;MDNKKPVFGIQGYNPIKTVTELHSFCRDMQSYYQIARGDLLGQLEATEGKDEIRLHKELQDLSRKIEFYHVLNNAVSIADTMFHTQEMIAEFRDTP
;
A
#
# COMPACT_ATOMS: atom_id res chain seq x y z
N MET A 1 -5.69 -16.93 6.15
CA MET A 1 -4.47 -16.10 6.36
C MET A 1 -4.94 -14.86 7.09
N ASP A 2 -4.40 -14.56 8.27
CA ASP A 2 -4.73 -13.29 8.94
C ASP A 2 -4.29 -12.14 8.06
N ASN A 3 -5.22 -11.30 7.63
CA ASN A 3 -4.93 -10.07 6.89
C ASN A 3 -4.26 -9.06 7.84
N LYS A 4 -2.95 -9.22 8.08
CA LYS A 4 -2.16 -8.32 8.93
C LYS A 4 -1.78 -7.09 8.12
N LYS A 5 -1.96 -5.92 8.73
CA LYS A 5 -1.58 -4.65 8.10
C LYS A 5 -0.07 -4.62 7.85
N PRO A 6 0.39 -4.35 6.62
CA PRO A 6 1.80 -4.17 6.31
C PRO A 6 2.43 -3.10 7.21
N VAL A 7 3.70 -3.32 7.56
CA VAL A 7 4.51 -2.40 8.36
C VAL A 7 5.70 -2.01 7.50
N PHE A 8 5.91 -0.69 7.36
CA PHE A 8 7.10 -0.19 6.68
C PHE A 8 8.31 -0.35 7.59
N GLY A 9 9.35 -1.01 7.10
CA GLY A 9 10.57 -1.23 7.87
C GLY A 9 11.80 -1.14 6.97
N ILE A 10 12.62 -0.10 7.17
CA ILE A 10 13.94 -0.01 6.56
C ILE A 10 14.99 -0.02 7.68
N GLN A 11 16.13 -0.65 7.43
CA GLN A 11 17.29 -0.58 8.30
C GLN A 11 18.44 0.12 7.56
N GLY A 12 18.91 1.22 8.13
CA GLY A 12 19.94 2.07 7.52
C GLY A 12 19.40 2.98 6.42
N TYR A 13 20.25 3.89 5.95
CA TYR A 13 19.94 4.78 4.84
C TYR A 13 20.53 4.19 3.56
N ASN A 14 19.68 3.93 2.58
CA ASN A 14 20.11 3.64 1.22
C ASN A 14 18.96 4.05 0.29
N PRO A 15 19.14 5.07 -0.58
CA PRO A 15 18.02 5.61 -1.36
C PRO A 15 17.34 4.57 -2.26
N ILE A 16 18.12 3.69 -2.88
CA ILE A 16 17.61 2.63 -3.76
C ILE A 16 16.79 1.62 -2.96
N LYS A 17 17.33 1.09 -1.86
CA LYS A 17 16.58 0.18 -0.99
C LYS A 17 15.32 0.84 -0.42
N THR A 18 15.42 2.12 -0.06
CA THR A 18 14.30 2.88 0.51
C THR A 18 13.14 2.96 -0.48
N VAL A 19 13.41 3.28 -1.77
CA VAL A 19 12.36 3.38 -2.77
C VAL A 19 11.76 2.01 -3.11
N THR A 20 12.57 0.95 -3.15
CA THR A 20 12.07 -0.42 -3.37
C THR A 20 11.19 -0.92 -2.23
N GLU A 21 11.60 -0.68 -0.97
CA GLU A 21 10.79 -1.03 0.20
C GLU A 21 9.51 -0.19 0.24
N LEU A 22 9.57 1.08 -0.15
CA LEU A 22 8.39 1.94 -0.22
C LEU A 22 7.42 1.45 -1.30
N HIS A 23 7.93 1.05 -2.47
CA HIS A 23 7.13 0.49 -3.55
C HIS A 23 6.40 -0.78 -3.06
N SER A 24 7.14 -1.70 -2.45
CA SER A 24 6.60 -2.94 -1.89
C SER A 24 5.55 -2.66 -0.82
N PHE A 25 5.82 -1.75 0.12
CA PHE A 25 4.87 -1.35 1.14
C PHE A 25 3.59 -0.75 0.57
N CYS A 26 3.68 0.13 -0.43
CA CYS A 26 2.50 0.72 -1.07
C CYS A 26 1.64 -0.33 -1.77
N ARG A 27 2.26 -1.25 -2.52
CA ARG A 27 1.57 -2.39 -3.14
C ARG A 27 0.86 -3.25 -2.10
N ASP A 28 1.58 -3.63 -1.04
CA ASP A 28 1.05 -4.54 -0.03
C ASP A 28 -0.08 -3.87 0.77
N MET A 29 0.01 -2.55 1.02
CA MET A 29 -1.06 -1.77 1.64
C MET A 29 -2.31 -1.69 0.75
N GLN A 30 -2.14 -1.54 -0.57
CA GLN A 30 -3.25 -1.60 -1.51
C GLN A 30 -3.96 -2.97 -1.43
N SER A 31 -3.20 -4.07 -1.46
CA SER A 31 -3.74 -5.43 -1.34
C SER A 31 -4.42 -5.66 0.02
N TYR A 32 -3.82 -5.20 1.11
CA TYR A 32 -4.40 -5.28 2.46
C TYR A 32 -5.81 -4.68 2.52
N TYR A 33 -6.01 -3.47 1.97
CA TYR A 33 -7.32 -2.84 1.96
C TYR A 33 -8.30 -3.48 0.98
N GLN A 34 -7.83 -4.04 -0.14
CA GLN A 34 -8.68 -4.81 -1.05
C GLN A 34 -9.24 -6.06 -0.38
N ILE A 35 -8.41 -6.79 0.40
CA ILE A 35 -8.85 -7.94 1.20
C ILE A 35 -9.86 -7.49 2.27
N ALA A 36 -9.52 -6.45 3.05
CA ALA A 36 -10.41 -5.92 4.07
C ALA A 36 -11.77 -5.46 3.50
N ARG A 37 -11.78 -4.92 2.27
CA ARG A 37 -13.02 -4.57 1.56
C ARG A 37 -13.85 -5.80 1.21
N GLY A 38 -13.21 -6.88 0.77
CA GLY A 38 -13.88 -8.17 0.52
C GLY A 38 -14.52 -8.74 1.78
N ASP A 39 -13.79 -8.73 2.90
CA ASP A 39 -14.30 -9.19 4.19
C ASP A 39 -15.52 -8.36 4.65
N LEU A 40 -15.47 -7.05 4.44
CA LEU A 40 -16.54 -6.13 4.83
C LEU A 40 -17.78 -6.24 3.94
N LEU A 41 -17.60 -6.51 2.64
CA LEU A 41 -18.71 -6.80 1.72
C LEU A 41 -19.43 -8.09 2.13
N GLY A 42 -18.69 -9.15 2.49
CA GLY A 42 -19.30 -10.39 3.00
C GLY A 42 -20.09 -10.19 4.29
N GLN A 43 -19.68 -9.26 5.16
CA GLN A 43 -20.45 -8.89 6.36
C GLN A 43 -21.71 -8.09 6.03
N LEU A 44 -21.64 -7.18 5.05
CA LEU A 44 -22.78 -6.38 4.62
C LEU A 44 -23.92 -7.26 4.07
N GLU A 45 -23.59 -8.29 3.30
CA GLU A 45 -24.58 -9.26 2.77
C GLU A 45 -25.37 -9.99 3.86
N ALA A 46 -24.84 -10.05 5.09
CA ALA A 46 -25.44 -10.73 6.24
C ALA A 46 -26.08 -9.77 7.27
N THR A 47 -26.12 -8.46 7.01
CA THR A 47 -26.46 -7.44 8.02
C THR A 47 -27.60 -6.53 7.54
N GLU A 48 -28.61 -6.28 8.39
CA GLU A 48 -29.70 -5.32 8.13
C GLU A 48 -29.73 -4.20 9.20
N GLY A 49 -30.15 -2.99 8.81
CA GLY A 49 -30.48 -1.91 9.75
C GLY A 49 -29.30 -0.99 10.10
N LYS A 50 -29.14 -0.60 11.36
CA LYS A 50 -28.14 0.44 11.75
C LYS A 50 -26.69 0.03 11.49
N ASP A 51 -26.39 -1.26 11.52
CA ASP A 51 -25.06 -1.77 11.22
C ASP A 51 -24.71 -1.70 9.73
N GLU A 52 -25.72 -1.73 8.84
CA GLU A 52 -25.56 -1.57 7.38
C GLU A 52 -24.99 -0.19 7.03
N ILE A 53 -25.52 0.88 7.64
CA ILE A 53 -25.04 2.26 7.43
C ILE A 53 -23.57 2.40 7.85
N ARG A 54 -23.19 1.80 8.98
CA ARG A 54 -21.80 1.80 9.47
C ARG A 54 -20.89 1.09 8.48
N LEU A 55 -21.27 -0.11 8.03
CA LEU A 55 -20.52 -0.90 7.05
C LEU A 55 -20.34 -0.15 5.73
N HIS A 56 -21.37 0.53 5.23
CA HIS A 56 -21.24 1.38 4.04
C HIS A 56 -20.23 2.50 4.20
N LYS A 57 -20.20 3.17 5.36
CA LYS A 57 -19.21 4.22 5.64
C LYS A 57 -17.80 3.66 5.70
N GLU A 58 -17.62 2.48 6.28
CA GLU A 58 -16.32 1.79 6.31
C GLU A 58 -15.88 1.34 4.91
N LEU A 59 -16.79 0.86 4.05
CA LEU A 59 -16.51 0.54 2.65
C LEU A 59 -16.07 1.75 1.84
N GLN A 60 -16.69 2.92 2.07
CA GLN A 60 -16.27 4.18 1.46
C GLN A 60 -14.87 4.60 1.92
N ASP A 61 -14.54 4.42 3.19
CA ASP A 61 -13.20 4.69 3.72
C ASP A 61 -12.14 3.76 3.12
N LEU A 62 -12.43 2.46 3.05
CA LEU A 62 -11.55 1.48 2.39
C LEU A 62 -11.35 1.82 0.90
N SER A 63 -12.40 2.23 0.20
CA SER A 63 -12.31 2.59 -1.22
C SER A 63 -11.39 3.79 -1.44
N ARG A 64 -11.49 4.81 -0.58
CA ARG A 64 -10.57 5.97 -0.60
C ARG A 64 -9.12 5.56 -0.32
N LYS A 65 -8.90 4.66 0.63
CA LYS A 65 -7.56 4.15 0.96
C LYS A 65 -6.97 3.31 -0.18
N ILE A 66 -7.76 2.45 -0.82
CA ILE A 66 -7.32 1.66 -1.98
C ILE A 66 -6.87 2.59 -3.11
N GLU A 67 -7.68 3.61 -3.43
CA GLU A 67 -7.34 4.57 -4.48
C GLU A 67 -6.06 5.34 -4.14
N PHE A 68 -5.94 5.82 -2.90
CA PHE A 68 -4.75 6.51 -2.44
C PHE A 68 -3.48 5.65 -2.58
N TYR A 69 -3.53 4.38 -2.13
CA TYR A 69 -2.39 3.49 -2.25
C TYR A 69 -2.13 3.01 -3.69
N HIS A 70 -3.15 2.99 -4.55
CA HIS A 70 -2.95 2.76 -5.99
C HIS A 70 -2.13 3.88 -6.62
N VAL A 71 -2.49 5.15 -6.37
CA VAL A 71 -1.75 6.31 -6.86
C VAL A 71 -0.33 6.33 -6.31
N LEU A 72 -0.16 6.10 -5.00
CA LEU A 72 1.18 6.00 -4.41
C LEU A 72 2.00 4.86 -5.00
N ASN A 73 1.42 3.68 -5.16
CA ASN A 73 2.10 2.54 -5.76
C ASN A 73 2.62 2.87 -7.16
N ASN A 74 1.81 3.50 -7.99
CA ASN A 74 2.21 3.91 -9.33
C ASN A 74 3.32 4.97 -9.30
N ALA A 75 3.20 5.99 -8.44
CA ALA A 75 4.20 7.04 -8.31
C ALA A 75 5.55 6.48 -7.82
N VAL A 76 5.52 5.61 -6.83
CA VAL A 76 6.74 5.00 -6.28
C VAL A 76 7.31 3.97 -7.24
N SER A 77 6.50 3.25 -8.04
CA SER A 77 7.00 2.38 -9.11
C SER A 77 7.80 3.15 -10.17
N ILE A 78 7.37 4.36 -10.52
CA ILE A 78 8.15 5.25 -11.42
C ILE A 78 9.46 5.65 -10.74
N ALA A 79 9.42 6.07 -9.48
CA ALA A 79 10.62 6.42 -8.73
C ALA A 79 11.59 5.24 -8.62
N ASP A 80 11.10 4.05 -8.27
CA ASP A 80 11.87 2.80 -8.19
C ASP A 80 12.57 2.53 -9.53
N THR A 81 11.85 2.66 -10.65
CA THR A 81 12.44 2.53 -12.00
C THR A 81 13.57 3.55 -12.25
N MET A 82 13.36 4.81 -11.87
CA MET A 82 14.37 5.87 -12.03
C MET A 82 15.61 5.64 -11.15
N PHE A 83 15.44 5.16 -9.92
CA PHE A 83 16.55 4.91 -9.00
C PHE A 83 17.38 3.67 -9.37
N HIS A 84 16.82 2.78 -10.19
CA HIS A 84 17.51 1.60 -10.73
C HIS A 84 18.19 1.85 -12.08
N THR A 85 18.26 3.09 -12.57
CA THR A 85 19.09 3.39 -13.74
C THR A 85 20.57 3.34 -13.39
N GLN A 86 21.44 3.14 -14.38
CA GLN A 86 22.88 3.04 -14.14
C GLN A 86 23.46 4.32 -13.53
N GLU A 87 22.94 5.47 -13.95
CA GLU A 87 23.33 6.78 -13.46
C GLU A 87 23.02 6.94 -11.97
N MET A 88 21.81 6.59 -11.54
CA MET A 88 21.41 6.70 -10.13
C MET A 88 22.08 5.64 -9.27
N ILE A 89 22.29 4.42 -9.79
CA ILE A 89 23.07 3.39 -9.11
C ILE A 89 24.51 3.86 -8.88
N ALA A 90 25.13 4.49 -9.87
CA ALA A 90 26.49 5.03 -9.75
C ALA A 90 26.54 6.16 -8.71
N GLU A 91 25.57 7.08 -8.73
CA GLU A 91 25.44 8.18 -7.76
C GLU A 91 25.32 7.67 -6.31
N PHE A 92 24.50 6.63 -6.11
CA PHE A 92 24.20 6.11 -4.77
C PHE A 92 25.05 4.91 -4.32
N ARG A 93 26.09 4.56 -5.08
CA ARG A 93 26.94 3.40 -4.81
C ARG A 93 27.73 3.53 -3.50
N ASP A 94 28.14 4.75 -3.18
CA ASP A 94 29.01 5.09 -2.06
C ASP A 94 28.30 5.90 -0.96
N THR A 95 26.97 6.03 -1.03
CA THR A 95 26.20 6.73 0.01
C THR A 95 26.07 5.81 1.24
N PRO A 96 26.48 6.28 2.45
CA PRO A 96 26.53 5.47 3.66
C PRO A 96 25.15 4.97 4.14
#